data_AF-A0A2A5RZY7-F1
#
_entry.id   AF-A0A2A5RZY7-F1
#
_cell.length_a   1.000
_cell.length_b   1.000
_cell.length_c   1.000
_cell.angle_alpha   90.00
_cell.angle_beta   90.00
_cell.angle_gamma   90.00
#
_symmetry.space_group_name_H-M   'P 1'
#
loop_
_entity.id
_entity.type
_entity.pdbx_description
1 polymer ?
#
loop_
_entity_poly.entity_id
_entity_poly.type
_entity_poly.pdbx_seq_one_letter_code
_entity_poly.pdbx_strand_id
1 'polypeptide(L)'
;MICQQLENDEDLVKSFKRTGEREIEQAFRELNIFEQNNDVDPAITTWMRQEIYKTQDAYNETLGYEQKKLLQKLEDNEQDYRRKLTQMR
;
A
#
# COMPACT_ATOMS: atom_id res chain seq x y z
N MET A 1 22.22 3.57 -12.73
CA MET A 1 20.98 3.32 -13.49
C MET A 1 20.05 2.36 -12.75
N ILE A 2 20.52 1.23 -12.20
CA ILE A 2 19.69 0.30 -11.39
C ILE A 2 19.26 0.91 -10.04
N CYS A 3 20.14 1.63 -9.33
CA CYS A 3 19.79 2.27 -8.05
C CYS A 3 18.69 3.32 -8.19
N GLN A 4 18.74 4.14 -9.24
CA GLN A 4 17.73 5.17 -9.53
C GLN A 4 16.33 4.57 -9.73
N GLN A 5 16.25 3.39 -10.38
CA GLN A 5 14.96 2.72 -10.59
C GLN A 5 14.38 2.20 -9.27
N LEU A 6 15.22 1.64 -8.39
CA LEU A 6 14.78 1.20 -7.06
C LEU A 6 14.32 2.37 -6.19
N GLU A 7 15.03 3.49 -6.22
CA GLU A 7 14.63 4.73 -5.53
C GLU A 7 13.27 5.23 -6.01
N ASN A 8 13.07 5.28 -7.34
CA ASN A 8 11.79 5.68 -7.93
C ASN A 8 10.66 4.71 -7.56
N ASP A 9 10.90 3.41 -7.62
CA ASP A 9 9.90 2.39 -7.24
C ASP A 9 9.55 2.50 -5.74
N GLU A 10 10.53 2.76 -4.87
CA GLU A 10 10.30 2.98 -3.42
C GLU A 10 9.46 4.23 -3.16
N ASP A 11 9.76 5.34 -3.85
CA ASP A 11 9.02 6.59 -3.72
C ASP A 11 7.57 6.45 -4.21
N LEU A 12 7.35 5.68 -5.28
CA LEU A 12 6.01 5.32 -5.75
C LEU A 12 5.24 4.54 -4.68
N VAL A 13 5.85 3.53 -4.06
CA VAL A 13 5.20 2.76 -2.99
C VAL A 13 4.91 3.63 -1.76
N LYS A 14 5.80 4.55 -1.38
CA LYS A 14 5.55 5.54 -0.31
C LYS A 14 4.42 6.50 -0.64
N SER A 15 4.34 6.95 -1.90
CA SER A 15 3.25 7.81 -2.39
C SER A 15 1.91 7.09 -2.37
N PHE A 16 1.89 5.86 -2.90
CA PHE A 16 0.73 4.99 -2.89
C PHE A 16 0.25 4.74 -1.46
N LYS A 17 1.18 4.43 -0.54
CA LYS A 17 0.87 4.24 0.89
C LYS A 17 0.14 5.44 1.48
N ARG A 18 0.73 6.62 1.34
CA ARG A 18 0.17 7.87 1.91
C ARG A 18 -1.22 8.17 1.33
N THR A 19 -1.38 7.97 0.03
CA THR A 19 -2.65 8.24 -0.65
C THR A 19 -3.71 7.26 -0.20
N GLY A 20 -3.43 5.95 -0.24
CA GLY A 20 -4.40 4.93 0.15
C GLY A 20 -4.84 5.03 1.61
N GLU A 21 -3.91 5.30 2.53
CA GLU A 21 -4.25 5.54 3.96
C GLU A 21 -5.18 6.75 4.11
N ARG A 22 -4.93 7.84 3.37
CA ARG A 22 -5.79 9.03 3.39
C ARG A 22 -7.20 8.75 2.86
N GLU A 23 -7.31 8.05 1.75
CA GLU A 23 -8.60 7.74 1.12
C GLU A 23 -9.45 6.81 2.01
N ILE A 24 -8.84 5.80 2.66
CA ILE A 24 -9.53 4.93 3.62
C ILE A 24 -10.03 5.74 4.83
N GLU A 25 -9.17 6.60 5.39
CA GLU A 25 -9.56 7.46 6.51
C GLU A 25 -10.69 8.44 6.12
N GLN A 26 -10.63 8.97 4.89
CA GLN A 26 -11.68 9.82 4.34
C GLN A 26 -13.01 9.06 4.21
N ALA A 27 -13.01 7.83 3.70
CA ALA A 27 -14.21 7.01 3.59
C ALA A 27 -14.89 6.77 4.96
N PHE A 28 -14.11 6.49 6.01
CA PHE A 28 -14.66 6.37 7.36
C PHE A 28 -15.21 7.70 7.90
N ARG A 29 -14.54 8.82 7.63
CA ARG A 29 -15.03 10.15 8.02
C ARG A 29 -16.36 10.47 7.34
N GLU A 30 -16.46 10.22 6.04
CA GLU A 30 -17.69 10.44 5.26
C GLU A 30 -18.84 9.57 5.75
N LEU A 31 -18.57 8.28 6.05
CA LEU A 31 -19.58 7.39 6.63
C LEU A 31 -20.06 7.88 8.00
N ASN A 32 -19.16 8.33 8.88
CA ASN A 32 -19.54 8.86 10.19
C ASN A 32 -20.37 10.16 10.06
N ILE A 33 -20.02 11.06 9.13
CA ILE A 33 -20.80 12.28 8.86
C ILE A 33 -22.18 11.92 8.31
N PHE A 34 -22.25 10.95 7.42
CA PHE A 34 -23.51 10.46 6.85
C PHE A 34 -24.43 9.88 7.94
N GLU A 35 -23.88 9.05 8.84
CA GLU A 35 -24.59 8.46 9.99
C GLU A 35 -25.09 9.52 10.98
N GLN A 36 -24.33 10.61 11.20
CA GLN A 36 -24.74 11.69 12.11
C GLN A 36 -25.82 12.59 11.52
N ASN A 37 -25.81 12.83 10.21
CA ASN A 37 -26.69 13.80 9.55
C ASN A 37 -28.01 13.20 9.06
N ASN A 38 -28.14 11.88 9.05
CA ASN A 38 -29.29 11.19 8.48
C ASN A 38 -29.79 10.12 9.44
N ASP A 39 -31.10 9.90 9.48
CA ASP A 39 -31.72 8.78 10.19
C ASP A 39 -31.62 7.52 9.31
N VAL A 40 -30.43 6.91 9.32
CA VAL A 40 -30.08 5.76 8.48
C VAL A 40 -30.24 4.48 9.28
N ASP A 41 -30.80 3.45 8.66
CA ASP A 41 -30.84 2.11 9.23
C ASP A 41 -29.41 1.65 9.63
N PRO A 42 -29.17 1.31 10.91
CA PRO A 42 -27.88 0.84 11.39
C PRO A 42 -27.33 -0.37 10.63
N ALA A 43 -28.20 -1.19 10.01
CA ALA A 43 -27.77 -2.31 9.18
C ALA A 43 -27.04 -1.83 7.91
N ILE A 44 -27.48 -0.72 7.32
CA ILE A 44 -26.88 -0.14 6.11
C ILE A 44 -25.50 0.46 6.44
N THR A 45 -25.39 1.23 7.52
CA THR A 45 -24.10 1.81 7.93
C THR A 45 -23.10 0.74 8.35
N THR A 46 -23.57 -0.33 9.00
CA THR A 46 -22.75 -1.50 9.32
C THR A 46 -22.22 -2.18 8.05
N TRP A 47 -23.08 -2.40 7.05
CA TRP A 47 -22.67 -2.97 5.77
C TRP A 47 -21.64 -2.09 5.06
N MET A 48 -21.86 -0.78 4.97
CA MET A 48 -20.91 0.16 4.38
C MET A 48 -19.56 0.12 5.10
N ARG A 49 -19.57 0.06 6.43
CA ARG A 49 -18.34 -0.04 7.25
C ARG A 49 -17.57 -1.32 6.93
N GLN A 50 -18.26 -2.45 6.74
CA GLN A 50 -17.64 -3.70 6.35
C GLN A 50 -17.01 -3.63 4.96
N GLU A 51 -17.65 -2.97 3.99
CA GLU A 51 -17.08 -2.78 2.65
C GLU A 51 -15.82 -1.89 2.66
N ILE A 52 -15.79 -0.86 3.51
CA ILE A 52 -14.57 -0.06 3.72
C ILE A 52 -13.45 -0.94 4.30
N TYR A 53 -13.75 -1.79 5.29
CA TYR A 53 -12.73 -2.72 5.83
C TYR A 53 -12.22 -3.71 4.78
N LYS A 54 -13.09 -4.31 3.97
CA LYS A 54 -12.66 -5.20 2.87
C LYS A 54 -11.74 -4.49 1.89
N THR A 55 -12.05 -3.24 1.57
CA THR A 55 -11.22 -2.40 0.69
C THR A 55 -9.87 -2.11 1.35
N GLN A 56 -9.84 -1.80 2.65
CA GLN A 56 -8.62 -1.61 3.43
C GLN A 56 -7.76 -2.88 3.45
N ASP A 57 -8.36 -4.06 3.62
CA ASP A 57 -7.64 -5.34 3.61
C ASP A 57 -6.99 -5.61 2.25
N ALA A 58 -7.76 -5.50 1.16
CA ALA A 58 -7.25 -5.68 -0.20
C ALA A 58 -6.14 -4.67 -0.54
N TYR A 59 -6.28 -3.44 -0.07
CA TYR A 59 -5.26 -2.41 -0.19
C TYR A 59 -3.98 -2.78 0.56
N ASN A 60 -4.10 -3.21 1.83
CA ASN A 60 -2.96 -3.62 2.65
C ASN A 60 -2.22 -4.83 2.05
N GLU A 61 -2.95 -5.80 1.49
CA GLU A 61 -2.37 -6.93 0.77
C GLU A 61 -1.55 -6.48 -0.44
N THR A 62 -2.12 -5.58 -1.25
CA THR A 62 -1.45 -5.02 -2.44
C THR A 62 -0.20 -4.24 -2.05
N LEU A 63 -0.30 -3.37 -1.04
CA LEU A 63 0.84 -2.61 -0.53
C LEU A 63 1.95 -3.54 -0.02
N GLY A 64 1.59 -4.57 0.74
CA GLY A 64 2.52 -5.56 1.26
C GLY A 64 3.21 -6.36 0.14
N TYR A 65 2.47 -6.71 -0.92
CA TYR A 65 3.03 -7.38 -2.09
C TYR A 65 4.09 -6.52 -2.80
N GLU A 66 3.78 -5.25 -3.09
CA GLU A 66 4.73 -4.36 -3.79
C GLU A 66 5.97 -4.05 -2.92
N GLN A 67 5.81 -3.92 -1.60
CA GLN A 67 6.94 -3.78 -0.67
C GLN A 67 7.86 -5.01 -0.68
N LYS A 68 7.29 -6.23 -0.64
CA LYS A 68 8.08 -7.47 -0.71
C LYS A 68 8.82 -7.59 -2.03
N LYS A 69 8.18 -7.22 -3.14
CA LYS A 69 8.80 -7.23 -4.47
C LYS A 69 9.99 -6.27 -4.55
N LEU A 70 9.89 -5.09 -3.94
CA LEU A 70 11.01 -4.14 -3.85
C LEU A 70 12.18 -4.70 -3.06
N LEU A 71 11.90 -5.31 -1.90
CA LEU A 71 12.92 -5.97 -1.08
C LEU A 71 13.64 -7.08 -1.86
N GLN A 72 12.88 -7.92 -2.56
CA GLN A 72 13.48 -8.99 -3.38
C GLN A 72 14.40 -8.43 -4.47
N LYS A 73 13.98 -7.38 -5.18
CA LYS A 73 14.84 -6.73 -6.19
C LYS A 73 16.14 -6.18 -5.57
N LEU A 74 16.08 -5.66 -4.35
CA LEU A 74 17.25 -5.14 -3.64
C LEU A 74 18.21 -6.27 -3.27
N GLU A 75 17.71 -7.39 -2.76
CA GLU A 75 18.50 -8.59 -2.48
C GLU A 75 19.13 -9.17 -3.76
N ASP A 76 18.37 -9.26 -4.84
CA ASP A 76 18.87 -9.77 -6.13
C ASP A 76 20.01 -8.90 -6.67
N ASN A 77 19.88 -7.57 -6.56
CA ASN A 77 20.92 -6.63 -6.96
C ASN A 77 22.19 -6.77 -6.11
N GLU A 78 22.05 -6.99 -4.81
CA GLU A 78 23.20 -7.24 -3.92
C GLU A 78 23.92 -8.54 -4.31
N GLN A 79 23.17 -9.60 -4.56
CA GLN A 79 23.75 -10.88 -4.99
C GLN A 79 24.48 -10.76 -6.33
N ASP A 80 23.88 -10.08 -7.31
CA ASP A 80 24.51 -9.84 -8.61
C ASP A 80 25.80 -9.03 -8.47
N TYR A 81 25.81 -8.00 -7.61
CA TYR A 81 27.02 -7.23 -7.30
C TYR A 81 28.12 -8.11 -6.68
N ARG A 82 27.78 -8.94 -5.69
CA ARG A 82 28.73 -9.89 -5.06
C ARG A 82 29.29 -10.90 -6.06
N ARG A 83 28.47 -11.42 -6.98
CA ARG A 83 28.91 -12.32 -8.05
C ARG A 83 29.91 -11.64 -8.99
N LYS A 84 29.60 -10.42 -9.43
CA LYS A 84 30.50 -9.63 -10.30
C LYS A 84 31.84 -9.34 -9.62
N LEU A 85 31.83 -8.97 -8.33
CA LEU A 85 33.08 -8.77 -7.58
C LEU A 85 33.94 -10.03 -7.48
N THR A 86 33.29 -11.19 -7.36
CA THR A 86 34.00 -12.48 -7.30
C THR A 86 34.61 -12.84 -8.65
N GLN A 87 33.94 -12.54 -9.76
CA GLN A 87 34.44 -12.80 -11.12
C GLN A 87 35.55 -11.83 -11.57
N MET A 88 35.69 -10.68 -10.90
CA MET A 88 36.77 -9.72 -11.14
C MET A 88 38.05 -10.03 -10.35
N ARG A 89 38.03 -11.03 -9.46
CA ARG A 89 39.20 -11.54 -8.74
C ARG A 89 39.75 -12.77 -9.44
#